data_AF-A0A9D5BJB4-F1
#
_entry.id   AF-A0A9D5BJB4-F1
#
_cell.length_a   1.000
_cell.length_b   1.000
_cell.length_c   1.000
_cell.angle_alpha   90.00
_cell.angle_beta   90.00
_cell.angle_gamma   90.00
#
_symmetry.space_group_name_H-M   'P 1'
#
loop_
_entity.id
_entity.type
_entity.pdbx_description
1 polymer ?
#
loop_
_entity_poly.entity_id
_entity_poly.type
_entity_poly.pdbx_seq_one_letter_code
_entity_poly.pdbx_strand_id
1 'polypeptide(L)'
;MDTGPMHLLPNSCLKDSHYNGIASPVGCRWRLAWVVEWNPVLPSLLHNASGAEFLRYAPISPMFGAGFAFAGLWIYSSVWSMDLWHLPNFGITRRSFSGVSPLFTLLDLKCEGMNRVNALANPVELVDDGMDATIITGSLNFIDGTTTFNSATVAAVGDEFIAQDIGFQNTAGPEKHQAVALRVGADQSVINRCKIDAFQDTLYAHSNRQFYRDSFITGTVDFIFGNAGVVFQKSKLVARKHMSKQKNMVTVQGREDPNQNTATSIQQCNVIPSSDLKPVQGSIKTYLGRPWKKYSRTVVLQSVVDSHIYPAGWAEWDAASKDFLQTLYYGEYLNSGAGAGTSKRVTWPGYHIIKTAAEASKFTVTQLIQGNVWLKNTGVAFIEGL
;
A
#
# COMPACT_ATOMS: atom_id res chain seq x y z
N MET A 1 -14.79 39.08 -39.28
CA MET A 1 -13.62 39.84 -38.79
C MET A 1 -13.67 39.81 -37.28
N ASP A 2 -12.87 38.90 -36.74
CA ASP A 2 -12.29 38.78 -35.40
C ASP A 2 -12.93 39.43 -34.18
N THR A 3 -13.37 38.56 -33.28
CA THR A 3 -13.54 38.79 -31.84
C THR A 3 -12.19 38.60 -31.13
N GLY A 4 -11.61 39.68 -30.59
CA GLY A 4 -10.44 39.64 -29.70
C GLY A 4 -10.85 39.70 -28.21
N PRO A 5 -10.19 38.94 -27.31
CA PRO A 5 -10.56 38.87 -25.91
C PRO A 5 -9.89 39.97 -25.05
N MET A 6 -10.58 40.28 -23.96
CA MET A 6 -10.29 41.29 -22.94
C MET A 6 -9.13 40.86 -22.03
N HIS A 7 -8.14 41.75 -21.86
CA HIS A 7 -7.01 41.58 -20.95
C HIS A 7 -7.39 41.87 -19.49
N LEU A 8 -7.03 40.96 -18.58
CA LEU A 8 -7.04 41.20 -17.12
C LEU A 8 -5.70 41.80 -16.70
N LEU A 9 -5.75 42.94 -15.99
CA LEU A 9 -4.62 43.53 -15.27
C LEU A 9 -4.55 43.01 -13.82
N PRO A 10 -3.35 42.99 -13.21
CA PRO A 10 -3.08 42.42 -11.89
C PRO A 10 -3.19 43.46 -10.76
N ASN A 11 -3.40 42.98 -9.52
CA ASN A 11 -2.96 43.51 -8.21
C ASN A 11 -3.93 42.92 -7.14
N SER A 12 -3.53 42.43 -5.97
CA SER A 12 -2.45 42.85 -5.08
C SER A 12 -2.26 41.79 -3.97
N CYS A 13 -1.01 41.51 -3.60
CA CYS A 13 -0.66 40.91 -2.30
C CYS A 13 -0.27 42.05 -1.36
N LEU A 14 -0.98 42.18 -0.23
CA LEU A 14 -0.58 43.03 0.88
C LEU A 14 0.34 42.24 1.82
N LYS A 15 1.54 42.77 2.01
CA LYS A 15 2.45 42.48 3.14
C LYS A 15 2.32 43.62 4.14
N ASP A 16 2.33 43.28 5.43
CA ASP A 16 2.94 43.98 6.57
C ASP A 16 2.60 43.16 7.84
N SER A 17 3.42 42.98 8.88
CA SER A 17 4.78 43.42 9.18
C SER A 17 5.31 42.66 10.43
N HIS A 18 6.64 42.51 10.50
CA HIS A 18 7.54 42.34 11.66
C HIS A 18 7.25 41.36 12.84
N TYR A 19 8.10 40.33 12.97
CA TYR A 19 8.81 40.03 14.22
C TYR A 19 10.20 39.45 13.91
N ASN A 20 11.25 40.12 14.40
CA ASN A 20 12.65 39.67 14.36
C ASN A 20 12.87 38.64 15.48
N GLY A 21 13.43 37.47 15.15
CA GLY A 21 13.87 36.47 16.11
C GLY A 21 14.69 35.38 15.42
N ILE A 22 15.97 35.33 15.75
CA ILE A 22 16.99 34.45 15.17
C ILE A 22 16.66 32.98 15.43
N ALA A 23 16.59 32.16 14.37
CA ALA A 23 16.83 30.72 14.43
C ALA A 23 17.50 30.28 13.13
N SER A 24 18.76 29.83 13.24
CA SER A 24 19.47 29.14 12.17
C SER A 24 18.69 27.90 11.74
N PRO A 25 18.49 27.61 10.44
CA PRO A 25 17.98 26.30 10.04
C PRO A 25 19.09 25.28 10.29
N VAL A 26 18.88 24.44 11.30
CA VAL A 26 19.57 23.16 11.40
C VAL A 26 19.14 22.37 10.16
N GLY A 27 20.01 22.35 9.15
CA GLY A 27 19.75 21.64 7.90
C GLY A 27 19.66 20.14 8.16
N CYS A 28 18.48 19.56 7.97
CA CYS A 28 18.33 18.11 7.88
C CYS A 28 19.04 17.63 6.62
N ARG A 29 20.04 16.76 6.78
CA ARG A 29 20.60 15.96 5.70
C ARG A 29 19.75 14.70 5.56
N TRP A 30 19.10 14.53 4.42
CA TRP A 30 18.34 13.32 4.09
C TRP A 30 19.26 12.32 3.36
N ARG A 31 19.14 11.03 3.68
CA ARG A 31 19.89 9.95 3.02
C ARG A 31 18.88 8.93 2.49
N LEU A 32 18.69 8.88 1.18
CA LEU A 32 18.17 7.68 0.52
C LEU A 32 19.26 6.59 0.52
N ALA A 33 18.88 5.35 0.81
CA ALA A 33 19.75 4.18 0.69
C ALA A 33 19.02 3.09 -0.10
N TRP A 34 19.67 2.54 -1.13
CA TRP A 34 19.26 1.30 -1.79
C TRP A 34 20.46 0.36 -1.88
N VAL A 35 20.21 -0.93 -1.63
CA VAL A 35 21.19 -2.02 -1.64
C VAL A 35 21.29 -2.59 -3.06
N VAL A 36 22.51 -2.83 -3.53
CA VAL A 36 22.78 -3.60 -4.75
C VAL A 36 23.11 -5.03 -4.34
N GLU A 37 22.38 -6.02 -4.83
CA GLU A 37 22.73 -7.43 -4.63
C GLU A 37 23.78 -7.94 -5.61
N TRP A 38 24.58 -8.88 -5.10
CA TRP A 38 25.81 -9.44 -5.65
C TRP A 38 25.48 -10.67 -6.52
N ASN A 39 26.07 -10.79 -7.71
CA ASN A 39 25.95 -11.99 -8.54
C ASN A 39 27.33 -12.64 -8.76
N PRO A 40 27.68 -13.75 -8.09
CA PRO A 40 28.94 -14.43 -8.32
C PRO A 40 28.78 -15.53 -9.37
N VAL A 41 28.89 -15.17 -10.65
CA VAL A 41 29.28 -16.13 -11.68
C VAL A 41 30.22 -15.45 -12.69
N LEU A 42 31.51 -15.79 -12.62
CA LEU A 42 32.55 -15.63 -13.65
C LEU A 42 33.00 -17.06 -14.05
N PRO A 43 33.78 -17.29 -15.12
CA PRO A 43 33.96 -16.55 -16.38
C PRO A 43 34.03 -17.48 -17.63
N SER A 44 33.58 -17.04 -18.80
CA SER A 44 34.20 -17.49 -20.06
C SER A 44 33.69 -16.66 -21.24
N LEU A 45 34.57 -15.83 -21.82
CA LEU A 45 34.80 -15.69 -23.27
C LEU A 45 35.58 -14.38 -23.54
N LEU A 46 36.90 -14.48 -23.41
CA LEU A 46 37.82 -13.70 -24.22
C LEU A 46 37.92 -14.39 -25.58
N HIS A 47 37.48 -13.75 -26.66
CA HIS A 47 38.25 -13.65 -27.91
C HIS A 47 37.55 -12.78 -28.96
N ASN A 48 38.34 -11.84 -29.49
CA ASN A 48 38.33 -11.29 -30.85
C ASN A 48 37.10 -10.51 -31.33
N ALA A 49 37.25 -9.17 -31.38
CA ALA A 49 37.03 -8.42 -32.62
C ALA A 49 37.73 -7.05 -32.55
N SER A 50 38.76 -6.90 -33.38
CA SER A 50 39.44 -5.66 -33.75
C SER A 50 38.65 -4.88 -34.80
N GLY A 51 38.64 -3.54 -34.72
CA GLY A 51 38.16 -2.63 -35.78
C GLY A 51 37.33 -1.49 -35.18
N ALA A 52 37.94 -0.37 -34.80
CA ALA A 52 38.13 0.81 -35.65
C ALA A 52 36.81 1.49 -36.04
N GLU A 53 36.39 2.50 -35.27
CA GLU A 53 35.85 3.75 -35.79
C GLU A 53 35.95 4.86 -34.73
N PHE A 54 36.97 5.70 -34.88
CA PHE A 54 37.15 6.95 -34.15
C PHE A 54 36.33 8.04 -34.85
N LEU A 55 35.22 8.47 -34.26
CA LEU A 55 34.62 9.77 -34.59
C LEU A 55 35.07 10.82 -33.58
N ARG A 56 35.67 11.86 -34.16
CA ARG A 56 36.31 13.00 -33.51
C ARG A 56 35.28 13.86 -32.81
N TYR A 57 35.52 14.16 -31.53
CA TYR A 57 35.30 15.51 -30.99
C TYR A 57 36.60 15.98 -30.36
N ALA A 58 37.03 17.18 -30.79
CA ALA A 58 38.29 17.76 -30.41
C ALA A 58 38.31 18.15 -28.91
N PRO A 59 39.45 17.93 -28.21
CA PRO A 59 39.66 18.39 -26.85
C PRO A 59 40.15 19.84 -26.85
N ILE A 60 39.56 20.68 -25.98
CA ILE A 60 40.23 21.90 -25.52
C ILE A 60 41.33 21.42 -24.55
N SER A 61 42.59 21.69 -24.90
CA SER A 61 43.76 21.20 -24.16
C SER A 61 43.99 21.93 -22.82
N PRO A 62 44.75 21.30 -21.90
CA PRO A 62 44.84 21.64 -20.48
C PRO A 62 46.10 22.44 -20.14
N MET A 63 46.15 23.04 -18.94
CA MET A 63 47.40 23.55 -18.36
C MET A 63 47.49 23.23 -16.86
N PHE A 64 48.47 22.37 -16.53
CA PHE A 64 49.17 22.12 -15.26
C PHE A 64 48.33 21.64 -14.06
N GLY A 65 48.66 20.58 -13.31
CA GLY A 65 49.82 19.68 -13.29
C GLY A 65 49.69 18.75 -12.07
N ALA A 66 50.50 17.68 -12.08
CA ALA A 66 50.67 16.63 -11.07
C ALA A 66 49.63 15.48 -11.05
N GLY A 67 50.07 14.33 -11.59
CA GLY A 67 49.37 13.06 -11.48
C GLY A 67 50.34 11.88 -11.36
N PHE A 68 49.87 10.90 -10.58
CA PHE A 68 50.22 9.47 -10.54
C PHE A 68 51.32 8.97 -9.59
N ALA A 69 50.89 8.69 -8.35
CA ALA A 69 51.13 7.38 -7.75
C ALA A 69 49.93 6.46 -8.10
N PHE A 70 50.20 5.23 -8.50
CA PHE A 70 49.17 4.20 -8.77
C PHE A 70 48.48 3.83 -7.45
N ALA A 71 47.20 4.20 -7.34
CA ALA A 71 46.32 3.78 -6.26
C ALA A 71 45.62 2.46 -6.63
N GLY A 72 45.44 1.62 -5.62
CA GLY A 72 44.64 0.40 -5.69
C GLY A 72 43.21 0.67 -6.14
N LEU A 73 42.63 -0.37 -6.73
CA LEU A 73 41.26 -0.43 -7.21
C LEU A 73 40.29 -0.24 -6.02
N TRP A 74 39.79 0.98 -5.84
CA TRP A 74 38.59 1.24 -5.04
C TRP A 74 37.39 1.26 -5.98
N ILE A 75 36.54 0.24 -5.90
CA ILE A 75 35.25 0.21 -6.59
C ILE A 75 34.30 1.07 -5.75
N TYR A 76 33.90 2.23 -6.27
CA TYR A 76 32.83 3.04 -5.68
C TYR A 76 31.47 2.43 -6.05
N SER A 77 30.68 2.04 -5.06
CA SER A 77 29.24 1.84 -5.21
C SER A 77 28.58 3.19 -5.44
N SER A 78 27.94 3.41 -6.59
CA SER A 78 27.17 4.63 -6.85
C SER A 78 25.73 4.47 -6.36
N VAL A 79 25.42 5.10 -5.22
CA VAL A 79 24.06 5.38 -4.74
C VAL A 79 23.63 6.70 -5.36
N TRP A 80 22.45 6.75 -5.99
CA TRP A 80 21.87 8.01 -6.47
C TRP A 80 20.82 8.50 -5.47
N SER A 81 20.99 9.74 -5.01
CA SER A 81 20.05 10.48 -4.16
C SER A 81 19.40 11.59 -4.97
N MET A 82 18.09 11.81 -4.83
CA MET A 82 17.42 12.96 -5.41
C MET A 82 16.83 13.83 -4.29
N ASP A 83 17.39 15.03 -4.12
CA ASP A 83 16.90 16.06 -3.20
C ASP A 83 16.08 17.09 -4.01
N LEU A 84 14.81 17.30 -3.66
CA LEU A 84 13.98 18.32 -4.28
C LEU A 84 13.95 19.59 -3.41
N TRP A 85 14.74 20.59 -3.80
CA TRP A 85 14.58 21.98 -3.37
C TRP A 85 14.53 22.92 -4.57
N HIS A 86 13.50 23.77 -4.62
CA HIS A 86 13.37 24.98 -5.44
C HIS A 86 13.75 24.88 -6.93
N LEU A 87 12.85 24.37 -7.78
CA LEU A 87 12.89 24.69 -9.22
C LEU A 87 11.48 25.04 -9.74
N PRO A 88 11.24 26.29 -10.17
CA PRO A 88 9.98 26.67 -10.81
C PRO A 88 10.00 26.22 -12.28
N ASN A 89 8.92 25.58 -12.72
CA ASN A 89 8.59 25.24 -14.11
C ASN A 89 9.40 24.12 -14.78
N PHE A 90 8.91 22.88 -14.73
CA PHE A 90 9.05 21.92 -15.84
C PHE A 90 7.79 21.05 -15.99
N GLY A 91 7.33 20.96 -17.24
CA GLY A 91 6.16 20.17 -17.66
C GLY A 91 6.51 18.72 -17.98
N ILE A 92 5.49 17.86 -17.85
CA ILE A 92 5.53 16.40 -18.01
C ILE A 92 6.00 16.01 -19.43
N THR A 93 7.03 15.15 -19.53
CA THR A 93 7.33 14.41 -20.76
C THR A 93 7.37 12.90 -20.49
N ARG A 94 6.46 12.18 -21.14
CA ARG A 94 6.43 10.71 -21.19
C ARG A 94 7.60 10.21 -22.06
N ARG A 95 8.47 9.34 -21.55
CA ARG A 95 9.35 8.52 -22.41
C ARG A 95 9.33 7.07 -21.93
N SER A 96 8.84 6.17 -22.79
CA SER A 96 9.11 4.73 -22.72
C SER A 96 10.15 4.40 -23.79
N PHE A 97 11.24 3.75 -23.42
CA PHE A 97 12.17 3.17 -24.39
C PHE A 97 12.01 1.65 -24.39
N SER A 98 11.75 1.09 -25.56
CA SER A 98 11.71 -0.35 -25.79
C SER A 98 13.10 -0.85 -26.19
N GLY A 99 13.69 -1.75 -25.41
CA GLY A 99 14.91 -2.47 -25.75
C GLY A 99 15.43 -3.29 -24.56
N VAL A 100 15.35 -4.62 -24.68
CA VAL A 100 16.06 -5.70 -23.94
C VAL A 100 16.56 -5.39 -22.52
N SER A 101 15.81 -5.83 -21.49
CA SER A 101 16.19 -6.10 -20.06
C SER A 101 17.00 -5.07 -19.22
N PRO A 102 16.66 -4.88 -17.92
CA PRO A 102 15.35 -4.64 -17.35
C PRO A 102 14.99 -3.14 -17.41
N LEU A 103 13.71 -2.85 -17.60
CA LEU A 103 13.16 -1.50 -17.66
C LEU A 103 13.28 -0.81 -16.29
N PHE A 104 14.08 0.25 -16.19
CA PHE A 104 14.03 1.19 -15.07
C PHE A 104 12.84 2.14 -15.27
N THR A 105 11.82 2.05 -14.41
CA THR A 105 10.78 3.09 -14.33
C THR A 105 11.14 4.00 -13.17
N LEU A 106 11.80 5.12 -13.47
CA LEU A 106 11.98 6.23 -12.55
C LEU A 106 10.59 6.84 -12.30
N LEU A 107 10.13 6.83 -11.06
CA LEU A 107 8.85 7.41 -10.70
C LEU A 107 9.06 8.57 -9.72
N ASP A 108 9.16 9.75 -10.30
CA ASP A 108 9.12 11.03 -9.60
C ASP A 108 7.72 11.20 -9.01
N LEU A 109 7.56 11.19 -7.67
CA LEU A 109 6.25 11.30 -7.02
C LEU A 109 6.23 12.44 -6.01
N LYS A 110 6.31 13.65 -6.55
CA LYS A 110 5.51 14.76 -6.02
C LYS A 110 4.84 15.45 -7.21
N CYS A 111 3.74 14.84 -7.69
CA CYS A 111 3.01 15.37 -8.84
C CYS A 111 1.54 15.58 -8.48
N GLU A 112 1.20 16.84 -8.18
CA GLU A 112 -0.15 17.34 -8.45
C GLU A 112 -0.44 17.06 -9.94
N GLY A 113 -1.38 16.15 -10.22
CA GLY A 113 -1.85 15.87 -11.58
C GLY A 113 -1.50 14.51 -12.19
N MET A 114 -0.84 13.59 -11.47
CA MET A 114 -0.65 12.21 -11.96
C MET A 114 -1.73 11.28 -11.39
N ASN A 115 -2.66 10.84 -12.23
CA ASN A 115 -3.85 10.08 -11.79
C ASN A 115 -3.60 8.61 -11.43
N ARG A 116 -2.38 8.06 -11.66
CA ARG A 116 -2.09 6.64 -11.43
C ARG A 116 -0.59 6.32 -11.46
N VAL A 117 -0.15 5.44 -10.55
CA VAL A 117 1.14 4.75 -10.60
C VAL A 117 0.93 3.32 -11.10
N ASN A 118 1.51 2.99 -12.25
CA ASN A 118 1.35 1.67 -12.88
C ASN A 118 2.50 0.74 -12.55
N ALA A 119 2.14 -0.49 -12.14
CA ALA A 119 2.90 -1.73 -12.24
C ALA A 119 4.41 -1.57 -12.01
N LEU A 120 4.81 -1.67 -10.74
CA LEU A 120 6.21 -1.74 -10.36
C LEU A 120 6.76 -3.13 -10.73
N ALA A 121 7.92 -3.16 -11.38
CA ALA A 121 8.65 -4.38 -11.77
C ALA A 121 9.38 -5.03 -10.56
N ASN A 122 10.08 -6.15 -10.73
CA ASN A 122 10.69 -6.91 -9.62
C ASN A 122 12.20 -6.75 -9.49
N PRO A 123 12.75 -6.81 -8.26
CA PRO A 123 12.10 -6.42 -7.02
C PRO A 123 12.02 -4.89 -6.95
N VAL A 124 10.87 -4.34 -6.53
CA VAL A 124 10.74 -2.91 -6.23
C VAL A 124 10.41 -2.74 -4.76
N GLU A 125 11.26 -1.97 -4.10
CA GLU A 125 11.04 -1.49 -2.76
C GLU A 125 10.66 0.00 -2.84
N LEU A 126 9.64 0.41 -2.08
CA LEU A 126 9.23 1.80 -1.87
C LEU A 126 9.38 2.12 -0.39
N VAL A 127 10.47 2.77 0.00
CA VAL A 127 10.81 3.10 1.38
C VAL A 127 11.03 4.59 1.48
N ASP A 128 10.37 5.23 2.45
CA ASP A 128 10.39 6.70 2.57
C ASP A 128 10.42 7.18 4.04
N ASP A 129 10.32 8.49 4.26
CA ASP A 129 10.58 9.15 5.55
C ASP A 129 9.49 8.96 6.62
N GLY A 130 8.36 8.30 6.28
CA GLY A 130 7.28 8.03 7.21
C GLY A 130 5.90 8.06 6.57
N MET A 131 4.98 7.25 7.11
CA MET A 131 3.63 7.06 6.57
C MET A 131 2.75 8.32 6.50
N ASP A 132 3.10 9.35 7.25
CA ASP A 132 2.44 10.67 7.23
C ASP A 132 3.33 11.77 6.61
N ALA A 133 4.61 11.49 6.36
CA ALA A 133 5.55 12.43 5.76
C ALA A 133 5.52 12.34 4.22
N THR A 134 5.47 11.12 3.69
CA THR A 134 5.45 10.86 2.25
C THR A 134 4.16 10.16 1.86
N ILE A 135 3.41 10.78 0.95
CA ILE A 135 2.08 10.31 0.54
C ILE A 135 1.99 10.31 -0.98
N ILE A 136 1.66 9.14 -1.55
CA ILE A 136 1.25 8.99 -2.94
C ILE A 136 -0.27 9.08 -3.00
N THR A 137 -0.81 10.04 -3.74
CA THR A 137 -2.25 10.35 -3.76
C THR A 137 -2.85 10.30 -5.16
N GLY A 138 -4.13 9.96 -5.26
CA GLY A 138 -4.92 9.89 -6.48
C GLY A 138 -6.43 9.99 -6.19
N SER A 139 -7.26 10.03 -7.23
CA SER A 139 -8.72 10.23 -7.05
C SER A 139 -9.59 9.50 -8.09
N LEU A 140 -9.04 8.50 -8.80
CA LEU A 140 -9.80 7.68 -9.73
C LEU A 140 -10.87 6.89 -8.96
N ASN A 141 -12.06 6.74 -9.58
CA ASN A 141 -13.22 6.16 -8.92
C ASN A 141 -14.26 5.61 -9.91
N PHE A 142 -15.19 4.82 -9.38
CA PHE A 142 -16.25 4.17 -10.14
C PHE A 142 -17.25 5.14 -10.77
N ILE A 143 -17.72 6.14 -10.03
CA ILE A 143 -18.74 7.08 -10.53
C ILE A 143 -18.26 7.86 -11.74
N ASP A 144 -16.99 8.25 -11.77
CA ASP A 144 -16.39 8.99 -12.88
C ASP A 144 -15.93 8.07 -14.02
N GLY A 145 -16.32 6.79 -14.01
CA GLY A 145 -16.15 5.85 -15.12
C GLY A 145 -14.94 4.94 -15.03
N THR A 146 -14.20 4.92 -13.92
CA THR A 146 -13.05 4.01 -13.74
C THR A 146 -13.45 2.75 -13.00
N THR A 147 -13.18 1.57 -13.56
CA THR A 147 -13.46 0.32 -12.85
C THR A 147 -12.71 0.22 -11.51
N THR A 148 -13.27 -0.47 -10.51
CA THR A 148 -12.62 -0.67 -9.19
C THR A 148 -11.16 -1.09 -9.33
N PHE A 149 -10.88 -2.07 -10.18
CA PHE A 149 -9.51 -2.57 -10.41
C PHE A 149 -8.54 -1.48 -10.92
N ASN A 150 -9.03 -0.60 -11.80
CA ASN A 150 -8.24 0.48 -12.40
C ASN A 150 -8.23 1.77 -11.58
N SER A 151 -9.05 1.86 -10.52
CA SER A 151 -9.14 3.04 -9.65
C SER A 151 -7.98 3.18 -8.66
N ALA A 152 -7.13 2.14 -8.54
CA ALA A 152 -6.02 2.11 -7.61
C ALA A 152 -5.03 3.25 -7.86
N THR A 153 -4.75 4.05 -6.82
CA THR A 153 -3.71 5.08 -6.85
C THR A 153 -2.34 4.45 -7.11
N VAL A 154 -2.03 3.38 -6.36
CA VAL A 154 -0.87 2.52 -6.62
C VAL A 154 -1.33 1.08 -6.86
N ALA A 155 -0.79 0.47 -7.92
CA ALA A 155 -0.98 -0.93 -8.24
C ALA A 155 0.35 -1.69 -8.26
N ALA A 156 0.61 -2.49 -7.22
CA ALA A 156 1.76 -3.38 -7.13
C ALA A 156 1.39 -4.78 -7.61
N VAL A 157 2.02 -5.25 -8.69
CA VAL A 157 1.81 -6.60 -9.26
C VAL A 157 3.10 -7.40 -9.36
N GLY A 158 4.24 -6.75 -9.19
CA GLY A 158 5.52 -7.39 -9.19
C GLY A 158 5.82 -8.12 -7.88
N ASP A 159 6.08 -9.41 -7.94
CA ASP A 159 6.45 -10.24 -6.77
C ASP A 159 7.59 -9.63 -5.93
N GLU A 160 7.56 -9.94 -4.64
CA GLU A 160 8.50 -9.45 -3.63
C GLU A 160 8.48 -7.92 -3.45
N PHE A 161 7.38 -7.27 -3.85
CA PHE A 161 7.16 -5.85 -3.61
C PHE A 161 7.18 -5.52 -2.11
N ILE A 162 8.01 -4.55 -1.72
CA ILE A 162 8.06 -4.03 -0.36
C ILE A 162 7.65 -2.56 -0.37
N ALA A 163 6.71 -2.17 0.48
CA ALA A 163 6.45 -0.79 0.82
C ALA A 163 6.74 -0.57 2.31
N GLN A 164 7.46 0.50 2.65
CA GLN A 164 7.78 0.84 4.02
C GLN A 164 7.75 2.34 4.27
N ASP A 165 7.20 2.75 5.42
CA ASP A 165 7.25 4.15 5.88
C ASP A 165 6.69 5.15 4.84
N ILE A 166 5.59 4.77 4.17
CA ILE A 166 4.96 5.57 3.11
C ILE A 166 3.42 5.48 3.16
N GLY A 167 2.75 6.56 2.75
CA GLY A 167 1.30 6.65 2.64
C GLY A 167 0.78 6.46 1.21
N PHE A 168 -0.33 5.72 1.06
CA PHE A 168 -1.10 5.56 -0.16
C PHE A 168 -2.51 6.08 0.07
N GLN A 169 -2.95 7.06 -0.72
CA GLN A 169 -4.23 7.72 -0.49
C GLN A 169 -5.07 7.80 -1.76
N ASN A 170 -6.38 7.54 -1.64
CA ASN A 170 -7.35 7.92 -2.65
C ASN A 170 -8.35 8.94 -2.09
N THR A 171 -8.35 10.15 -2.66
CA THR A 171 -9.12 11.31 -2.18
C THR A 171 -10.47 11.49 -2.88
N ALA A 172 -10.96 10.50 -3.61
CA ALA A 172 -12.22 10.62 -4.36
C ALA A 172 -13.43 10.96 -3.47
N GLY A 173 -13.44 10.51 -2.21
CA GLY A 173 -14.55 10.73 -1.28
C GLY A 173 -15.61 9.63 -1.33
N PRO A 174 -16.48 9.54 -0.30
CA PRO A 174 -17.44 8.45 -0.18
C PRO A 174 -18.57 8.50 -1.22
N GLU A 175 -18.90 9.68 -1.75
CA GLU A 175 -19.90 9.89 -2.81
C GLU A 175 -19.50 9.30 -4.16
N LYS A 176 -18.21 9.02 -4.33
CA LYS A 176 -17.63 8.45 -5.55
C LYS A 176 -17.61 6.92 -5.58
N HIS A 177 -18.16 6.29 -4.54
CA HIS A 177 -18.19 4.84 -4.38
C HIS A 177 -16.78 4.23 -4.46
N GLN A 178 -16.56 3.13 -5.20
CA GLN A 178 -15.30 2.39 -5.20
C GLN A 178 -14.12 3.26 -5.67
N ALA A 179 -13.12 3.41 -4.82
CA ALA A 179 -11.94 4.24 -5.09
C ALA A 179 -10.72 3.70 -4.32
N VAL A 180 -9.91 2.89 -5.00
CA VAL A 180 -8.82 2.13 -4.37
C VAL A 180 -7.60 3.01 -4.11
N ALA A 181 -7.03 2.96 -2.91
CA ALA A 181 -5.75 3.59 -2.59
C ALA A 181 -4.58 2.69 -3.02
N LEU A 182 -4.60 1.45 -2.54
CA LEU A 182 -3.56 0.47 -2.84
C LEU A 182 -4.18 -0.83 -3.36
N ARG A 183 -3.72 -1.30 -4.51
CA ARG A 183 -4.01 -2.65 -5.02
C ARG A 183 -2.73 -3.46 -5.07
N VAL A 184 -2.76 -4.64 -4.44
CA VAL A 184 -1.61 -5.56 -4.40
C VAL A 184 -2.03 -6.89 -5.00
N GLY A 185 -1.35 -7.31 -6.06
CA GLY A 185 -1.41 -8.63 -6.65
C GLY A 185 -0.03 -9.31 -6.73
N ALA A 186 0.98 -8.74 -6.07
CA ALA A 186 2.33 -9.26 -5.96
C ALA A 186 2.41 -10.41 -4.95
N ASP A 187 3.02 -11.54 -5.31
CA ASP A 187 3.32 -12.60 -4.35
C ASP A 187 4.46 -12.19 -3.43
N GLN A 188 4.45 -12.68 -2.19
CA GLN A 188 5.47 -12.40 -1.18
C GLN A 188 5.69 -10.90 -0.92
N SER A 189 4.60 -10.13 -0.98
CA SER A 189 4.66 -8.68 -0.76
C SER A 189 4.60 -8.30 0.72
N VAL A 190 5.35 -7.25 1.09
CA VAL A 190 5.40 -6.69 2.44
C VAL A 190 4.96 -5.24 2.43
N ILE A 191 4.01 -4.90 3.30
CA ILE A 191 3.57 -3.52 3.51
C ILE A 191 3.79 -3.22 5.00
N ASN A 192 4.82 -2.46 5.31
CA ASN A 192 5.34 -2.28 6.67
C ASN A 192 5.32 -0.81 7.10
N ARG A 193 4.66 -0.47 8.21
CA ARG A 193 4.54 0.93 8.66
C ARG A 193 4.02 1.85 7.55
N CYS A 194 3.03 1.39 6.79
CA CYS A 194 2.38 2.20 5.76
C CYS A 194 1.02 2.71 6.22
N LYS A 195 0.59 3.81 5.60
CA LYS A 195 -0.78 4.33 5.75
C LYS A 195 -1.52 4.09 4.45
N ILE A 196 -2.71 3.51 4.52
CA ILE A 196 -3.57 3.26 3.36
C ILE A 196 -4.93 3.87 3.65
N ASP A 197 -5.25 4.96 2.95
CA ASP A 197 -6.35 5.87 3.31
C ASP A 197 -7.29 6.15 2.13
N ALA A 198 -8.54 5.74 2.25
CA ALA A 198 -9.62 6.13 1.36
C ALA A 198 -10.99 6.00 2.08
N PHE A 199 -12.06 5.80 1.31
CA PHE A 199 -13.39 5.52 1.80
C PHE A 199 -13.82 4.10 1.43
N GLN A 200 -14.53 3.94 0.31
CA GLN A 200 -14.98 2.63 -0.16
C GLN A 200 -13.88 1.95 -0.97
N ASP A 201 -13.66 0.66 -0.72
CA ASP A 201 -12.67 -0.18 -1.42
C ASP A 201 -11.20 0.29 -1.22
N THR A 202 -10.83 0.79 -0.03
CA THR A 202 -9.49 1.36 0.25
C THR A 202 -8.32 0.45 -0.16
N LEU A 203 -8.28 -0.79 0.33
CA LEU A 203 -7.21 -1.75 0.11
C LEU A 203 -7.72 -2.96 -0.67
N TYR A 204 -7.24 -3.11 -1.90
CA TYR A 204 -7.52 -4.27 -2.72
C TYR A 204 -6.37 -5.29 -2.62
N ALA A 205 -6.45 -6.16 -1.61
CA ALA A 205 -5.59 -7.34 -1.45
C ALA A 205 -6.01 -8.42 -2.46
N HIS A 206 -5.70 -8.15 -3.74
CA HIS A 206 -6.30 -8.81 -4.89
C HIS A 206 -6.02 -10.31 -4.94
N SER A 207 -4.74 -10.70 -4.90
CA SER A 207 -4.28 -12.08 -5.11
C SER A 207 -2.91 -12.34 -4.47
N ASN A 208 -2.49 -13.62 -4.47
CA ASN A 208 -1.19 -14.09 -3.98
C ASN A 208 -0.96 -13.87 -2.48
N ARG A 209 0.27 -14.11 -1.99
CA ARG A 209 0.61 -14.05 -0.57
C ARG A 209 1.09 -12.65 -0.19
N GLN A 210 0.53 -12.08 0.88
CA GLN A 210 0.79 -10.70 1.29
C GLN A 210 0.91 -10.59 2.82
N PHE A 211 1.78 -9.72 3.29
CA PHE A 211 1.97 -9.45 4.72
C PHE A 211 1.92 -7.95 5.02
N TYR A 212 1.04 -7.55 5.93
CA TYR A 212 0.88 -6.15 6.35
C TYR A 212 1.26 -6.03 7.83
N ARG A 213 2.24 -5.19 8.14
CA ARG A 213 2.81 -5.04 9.47
C ARG A 213 2.81 -3.60 9.95
N ASP A 214 2.45 -3.38 11.21
CA ASP A 214 2.51 -2.07 11.89
C ASP A 214 1.90 -0.93 11.07
N SER A 215 0.88 -1.25 10.25
CA SER A 215 0.31 -0.36 9.24
C SER A 215 -1.03 0.21 9.70
N PHE A 216 -1.42 1.34 9.11
CA PHE A 216 -2.69 2.02 9.37
C PHE A 216 -3.57 1.95 8.12
N ILE A 217 -4.69 1.24 8.19
CA ILE A 217 -5.62 1.08 7.07
C ILE A 217 -6.97 1.67 7.46
N THR A 218 -7.48 2.64 6.69
CA THR A 218 -8.75 3.30 7.00
C THR A 218 -9.71 3.36 5.83
N GLY A 219 -11.00 3.16 6.11
CA GLY A 219 -12.07 3.27 5.13
C GLY A 219 -13.45 3.04 5.71
N THR A 220 -14.44 2.92 4.83
CA THR A 220 -15.86 2.80 5.18
C THR A 220 -16.43 1.45 4.73
N VAL A 221 -16.91 1.40 3.50
CA VAL A 221 -17.54 0.25 2.87
C VAL A 221 -16.44 -0.61 2.27
N ASP A 222 -16.42 -1.89 2.63
CA ASP A 222 -15.57 -2.92 2.02
C ASP A 222 -14.08 -2.57 1.94
N PHE A 223 -13.54 -1.90 2.96
CA PHE A 223 -12.26 -1.21 2.82
C PHE A 223 -11.02 -2.12 2.81
N ILE A 224 -11.16 -3.41 3.15
CA ILE A 224 -10.17 -4.46 2.88
C ILE A 224 -10.87 -5.57 2.11
N PHE A 225 -10.53 -5.75 0.85
CA PHE A 225 -11.22 -6.72 -0.01
C PHE A 225 -10.28 -7.44 -0.97
N GLY A 226 -10.75 -8.54 -1.54
CA GLY A 226 -10.02 -9.37 -2.50
C GLY A 226 -9.91 -10.83 -2.10
N ASN A 227 -9.01 -11.56 -2.76
CA ASN A 227 -8.84 -13.02 -2.62
C ASN A 227 -7.36 -13.40 -2.41
N ALA A 228 -6.57 -12.55 -1.77
CA ALA A 228 -5.21 -12.89 -1.36
C ALA A 228 -5.19 -13.91 -0.21
N GLY A 229 -4.08 -14.63 -0.06
CA GLY A 229 -3.66 -15.16 1.23
C GLY A 229 -2.95 -14.04 1.97
N VAL A 230 -3.63 -13.39 2.92
CA VAL A 230 -3.11 -12.16 3.54
C VAL A 230 -3.16 -12.22 5.07
N VAL A 231 -2.07 -11.81 5.70
CA VAL A 231 -1.99 -11.61 7.16
C VAL A 231 -1.72 -10.14 7.47
N PHE A 232 -2.62 -9.55 8.25
CA PHE A 232 -2.40 -8.26 8.92
C PHE A 232 -1.92 -8.55 10.35
N GLN A 233 -0.78 -7.96 10.73
CA GLN A 233 -0.20 -8.15 12.05
C GLN A 233 0.14 -6.81 12.69
N LYS A 234 -0.22 -6.63 13.97
CA LYS A 234 0.03 -5.40 14.75
C LYS A 234 -0.40 -4.10 14.06
N SER A 235 -1.38 -4.19 13.16
CA SER A 235 -1.86 -3.07 12.38
C SER A 235 -3.12 -2.46 12.99
N LYS A 236 -3.42 -1.21 12.62
CA LYS A 236 -4.65 -0.51 13.00
C LYS A 236 -5.60 -0.53 11.81
N LEU A 237 -6.76 -1.15 11.98
CA LEU A 237 -7.84 -1.19 11.00
C LEU A 237 -8.92 -0.22 11.47
N VAL A 238 -9.04 0.92 10.79
CA VAL A 238 -9.76 2.09 11.29
C VAL A 238 -11.00 2.37 10.44
N ALA A 239 -12.16 1.99 10.95
CA ALA A 239 -13.42 2.31 10.30
C ALA A 239 -13.73 3.80 10.47
N ARG A 240 -14.02 4.50 9.36
CA ARG A 240 -14.38 5.93 9.37
C ARG A 240 -15.87 6.19 9.20
N LYS A 241 -16.30 7.43 9.40
CA LYS A 241 -17.71 7.79 9.22
C LYS A 241 -18.12 7.65 7.75
N HIS A 242 -19.16 6.88 7.48
CA HIS A 242 -19.74 6.70 6.14
C HIS A 242 -20.89 7.68 5.87
N MET A 243 -21.39 7.70 4.62
CA MET A 243 -22.57 8.50 4.25
C MET A 243 -23.87 7.91 4.81
N SER A 244 -24.95 8.68 4.81
CA SER A 244 -26.27 8.17 5.20
C SER A 244 -26.65 6.90 4.41
N LYS A 245 -27.34 5.97 5.07
CA LYS A 245 -27.80 4.67 4.52
C LYS A 245 -26.71 3.65 4.14
N GLN A 246 -25.43 3.95 4.33
CA GLN A 246 -24.35 2.97 4.20
C GLN A 246 -24.15 2.16 5.50
N LYS A 247 -23.28 1.16 5.43
CA LYS A 247 -22.79 0.38 6.57
C LYS A 247 -21.30 0.13 6.34
N ASN A 248 -20.49 0.20 7.38
CA ASN A 248 -19.07 -0.11 7.26
C ASN A 248 -18.84 -1.62 7.27
N MET A 249 -17.89 -2.07 6.46
CA MET A 249 -17.41 -3.45 6.43
C MET A 249 -15.89 -3.40 6.46
N VAL A 250 -15.29 -3.94 7.53
CA VAL A 250 -13.83 -3.99 7.63
C VAL A 250 -13.25 -4.90 6.55
N THR A 251 -13.82 -6.09 6.37
CA THR A 251 -13.36 -7.05 5.37
C THR A 251 -14.45 -7.51 4.42
N VAL A 252 -14.07 -7.75 3.17
CA VAL A 252 -14.91 -8.40 2.16
C VAL A 252 -14.07 -9.38 1.35
N GLN A 253 -14.06 -10.63 1.80
CA GLN A 253 -13.20 -11.65 1.21
C GLN A 253 -13.92 -12.36 0.05
N GLY A 254 -13.18 -12.56 -1.05
CA GLY A 254 -13.67 -12.96 -2.37
C GLY A 254 -13.33 -14.38 -2.80
N ARG A 255 -13.14 -15.33 -1.88
CA ARG A 255 -12.81 -16.72 -2.22
C ARG A 255 -14.00 -17.43 -2.87
N GLU A 256 -13.80 -17.89 -4.10
CA GLU A 256 -14.84 -18.49 -4.95
C GLU A 256 -14.82 -20.02 -4.94
N ASP A 257 -13.68 -20.63 -4.63
CA ASP A 257 -13.48 -22.08 -4.67
C ASP A 257 -12.90 -22.57 -3.33
N PRO A 258 -13.42 -23.67 -2.74
CA PRO A 258 -12.94 -24.19 -1.46
C PRO A 258 -11.48 -24.68 -1.51
N ASN A 259 -10.97 -25.03 -2.69
CA ASN A 259 -9.60 -25.50 -2.92
C ASN A 259 -8.58 -24.35 -3.01
N GLN A 260 -9.04 -23.10 -3.09
CA GLN A 260 -8.15 -21.93 -3.00
C GLN A 260 -7.61 -21.79 -1.58
N ASN A 261 -6.29 -21.72 -1.45
CA ASN A 261 -5.61 -21.50 -0.17
C ASN A 261 -5.53 -20.01 0.21
N THR A 262 -6.65 -19.30 0.13
CA THR A 262 -6.73 -17.85 0.36
C THR A 262 -7.59 -17.55 1.59
N ALA A 263 -7.25 -16.49 2.32
CA ALA A 263 -7.98 -16.01 3.48
C ALA A 263 -7.47 -14.63 3.88
N THR A 264 -8.33 -13.85 4.54
CA THR A 264 -7.93 -12.64 5.25
C THR A 264 -7.75 -12.97 6.73
N SER A 265 -6.53 -12.88 7.24
CA SER A 265 -6.22 -13.10 8.67
C SER A 265 -5.82 -11.78 9.32
N ILE A 266 -6.54 -11.40 10.37
CA ILE A 266 -6.29 -10.20 11.17
C ILE A 266 -5.78 -10.68 12.54
N GLN A 267 -4.47 -10.57 12.76
CA GLN A 267 -3.81 -11.10 13.96
C GLN A 267 -3.18 -9.98 14.81
N GLN A 268 -3.47 -9.95 16.11
CA GLN A 268 -2.91 -8.95 17.03
C GLN A 268 -3.07 -7.50 16.53
N CYS A 269 -4.18 -7.20 15.88
CA CYS A 269 -4.49 -5.87 15.35
C CYS A 269 -5.44 -5.10 16.28
N ASN A 270 -5.57 -3.81 16.00
CA ASN A 270 -6.59 -2.96 16.62
C ASN A 270 -7.67 -2.62 15.59
N VAL A 271 -8.88 -3.14 15.79
CA VAL A 271 -10.07 -2.78 15.00
C VAL A 271 -10.83 -1.70 15.75
N ILE A 272 -10.69 -0.46 15.30
CA ILE A 272 -11.10 0.74 16.04
C ILE A 272 -11.88 1.72 15.14
N PRO A 273 -12.77 2.55 15.70
CA PRO A 273 -13.36 3.65 14.97
C PRO A 273 -12.36 4.82 14.87
N SER A 274 -12.47 5.59 13.80
CA SER A 274 -11.85 6.91 13.71
C SER A 274 -12.47 7.92 14.68
N SER A 275 -11.83 9.07 14.84
CA SER A 275 -12.30 10.18 15.68
C SER A 275 -13.65 10.76 15.23
N ASP A 276 -13.97 10.72 13.93
CA ASP A 276 -15.25 11.20 13.38
C ASP A 276 -16.37 10.14 13.46
N LEU A 277 -16.03 8.85 13.59
CA LEU A 277 -16.99 7.76 13.80
C LEU A 277 -17.34 7.58 15.29
N LYS A 278 -16.35 7.66 16.19
CA LYS A 278 -16.53 7.35 17.62
C LYS A 278 -17.73 8.06 18.27
N PRO A 279 -18.01 9.36 18.03
CA PRO A 279 -19.13 10.07 18.64
C PRO A 279 -20.51 9.61 18.14
N VAL A 280 -20.56 9.02 16.95
CA VAL A 280 -21.82 8.62 16.26
C VAL A 280 -21.93 7.10 16.05
N GLN A 281 -21.05 6.31 16.69
CA GLN A 281 -20.96 4.86 16.50
C GLN A 281 -22.27 4.12 16.83
N GLY A 282 -23.12 4.67 17.71
CA GLY A 282 -24.43 4.08 18.03
C GLY A 282 -25.44 4.14 16.87
N SER A 283 -25.25 5.05 15.92
CA SER A 283 -26.12 5.25 14.76
C SER A 283 -25.52 4.69 13.46
N ILE A 284 -24.24 4.30 13.47
CA ILE A 284 -23.51 3.78 12.33
C ILE A 284 -23.18 2.31 12.57
N LYS A 285 -23.68 1.44 11.69
CA LYS A 285 -23.40 0.01 11.79
C LYS A 285 -22.06 -0.30 11.12
N THR A 286 -21.10 -0.79 11.90
CA THR A 286 -19.83 -1.33 11.42
C THR A 286 -19.77 -2.83 11.70
N TYR A 287 -19.33 -3.61 10.73
CA TYR A 287 -19.17 -5.06 10.86
C TYR A 287 -17.73 -5.46 10.53
N LEU A 288 -17.28 -6.60 11.08
CA LEU A 288 -15.99 -7.21 10.76
C LEU A 288 -15.91 -7.61 9.28
N GLY A 289 -17.03 -7.94 8.66
CA GLY A 289 -17.09 -8.15 7.22
C GLY A 289 -18.37 -8.75 6.68
N ARG A 290 -18.38 -9.00 5.37
CA ARG A 290 -19.46 -9.65 4.61
C ARG A 290 -18.93 -10.49 3.43
N PRO A 291 -19.59 -11.60 3.05
CA PRO A 291 -19.02 -12.56 2.10
C PRO A 291 -19.28 -12.16 0.64
N TRP A 292 -18.30 -11.56 -0.05
CA TRP A 292 -18.48 -11.23 -1.47
C TRP A 292 -18.64 -12.48 -2.34
N LYS A 293 -18.02 -13.58 -1.94
CA LYS A 293 -18.07 -14.85 -2.66
C LYS A 293 -18.39 -16.03 -1.75
N LYS A 294 -18.85 -17.12 -2.37
CA LYS A 294 -19.46 -18.28 -1.70
C LYS A 294 -18.61 -18.91 -0.60
N TYR A 295 -17.29 -18.93 -0.75
CA TYR A 295 -16.38 -19.54 0.22
C TYR A 295 -15.55 -18.51 0.96
N SER A 296 -16.06 -17.27 1.09
CA SER A 296 -15.42 -16.18 1.83
C SER A 296 -14.87 -16.68 3.16
N ARG A 297 -13.61 -16.32 3.43
CA ARG A 297 -12.85 -16.83 4.57
C ARG A 297 -12.04 -15.72 5.23
N THR A 298 -12.47 -15.30 6.41
CA THR A 298 -11.83 -14.25 7.20
C THR A 298 -11.73 -14.69 8.65
N VAL A 299 -10.61 -14.41 9.29
CA VAL A 299 -10.46 -14.62 10.74
C VAL A 299 -9.91 -13.40 11.44
N VAL A 300 -10.35 -13.21 12.69
CA VAL A 300 -9.85 -12.18 13.61
C VAL A 300 -9.32 -12.87 14.86
N LEU A 301 -8.01 -12.78 15.06
CA LEU A 301 -7.25 -13.54 16.05
C LEU A 301 -6.52 -12.57 16.98
N GLN A 302 -6.62 -12.79 18.30
CA GLN A 302 -5.83 -12.09 19.33
C GLN A 302 -5.86 -10.57 19.21
N SER A 303 -6.94 -10.02 18.66
CA SER A 303 -7.03 -8.61 18.29
C SER A 303 -7.91 -7.85 19.28
N VAL A 304 -7.67 -6.54 19.40
CA VAL A 304 -8.57 -5.65 20.14
C VAL A 304 -9.67 -5.19 19.19
N VAL A 305 -10.93 -5.45 19.58
CA VAL A 305 -12.12 -5.05 18.83
C VAL A 305 -12.91 -4.04 19.67
N ASP A 306 -12.99 -2.80 19.22
CA ASP A 306 -13.69 -1.72 19.94
C ASP A 306 -15.22 -1.77 19.72
N SER A 307 -15.96 -1.09 20.59
CA SER A 307 -17.43 -1.11 20.73
C SER A 307 -18.23 -0.72 19.48
N HIS A 308 -17.59 -0.10 18.49
CA HIS A 308 -18.23 0.29 17.22
C HIS A 308 -18.63 -0.92 16.35
N ILE A 309 -18.03 -2.10 16.58
CA ILE A 309 -18.44 -3.33 15.90
C ILE A 309 -19.81 -3.74 16.41
N TYR A 310 -20.77 -3.82 15.48
CA TYR A 310 -22.14 -4.17 15.75
C TYR A 310 -22.21 -5.58 16.37
N PRO A 311 -23.08 -5.85 17.37
CA PRO A 311 -23.05 -7.11 18.13
C PRO A 311 -23.14 -8.39 17.29
N ALA A 312 -23.86 -8.37 16.16
CA ALA A 312 -23.91 -9.49 15.21
C ALA A 312 -22.53 -9.83 14.61
N GLY A 313 -21.57 -8.91 14.63
CA GLY A 313 -20.18 -9.06 14.18
C GLY A 313 -20.03 -9.03 12.67
N TRP A 314 -20.82 -9.84 11.96
CA TRP A 314 -20.75 -10.04 10.53
C TRP A 314 -22.06 -9.67 9.85
N ALA A 315 -21.98 -9.24 8.59
CA ALA A 315 -23.15 -8.88 7.79
C ALA A 315 -23.31 -9.81 6.58
N GLU A 316 -24.55 -10.01 6.18
CA GLU A 316 -24.86 -10.72 4.95
C GLU A 316 -24.40 -9.90 3.74
N TRP A 317 -24.13 -10.57 2.62
CA TRP A 317 -23.82 -9.90 1.37
C TRP A 317 -25.09 -9.29 0.75
N ASP A 318 -26.05 -10.14 0.40
CA ASP A 318 -27.39 -9.77 -0.08
C ASP A 318 -28.39 -10.92 0.15
N ALA A 319 -29.65 -10.69 -0.22
CA ALA A 319 -30.72 -11.68 -0.07
C ALA A 319 -30.60 -12.87 -1.04
N ALA A 320 -29.88 -12.72 -2.15
CA ALA A 320 -29.69 -13.77 -3.15
C ALA A 320 -28.58 -14.76 -2.76
N SER A 321 -27.65 -14.34 -1.90
CA SER A 321 -26.43 -15.07 -1.53
C SER A 321 -26.52 -15.75 -0.17
N LYS A 322 -27.72 -16.16 0.25
CA LYS A 322 -27.94 -16.79 1.57
C LYS A 322 -27.25 -18.14 1.71
N ASP A 323 -27.00 -18.84 0.62
CA ASP A 323 -26.26 -20.10 0.61
C ASP A 323 -24.80 -19.90 1.04
N PHE A 324 -24.23 -18.70 0.85
CA PHE A 324 -22.86 -18.38 1.27
C PHE A 324 -22.69 -18.51 2.78
N LEU A 325 -23.75 -18.28 3.56
CA LEU A 325 -23.73 -18.35 5.03
C LEU A 325 -23.47 -19.78 5.55
N GLN A 326 -23.65 -20.79 4.71
CA GLN A 326 -23.36 -22.19 5.02
C GLN A 326 -21.92 -22.58 4.68
N THR A 327 -21.32 -21.94 3.66
CA THR A 327 -20.04 -22.34 3.07
C THR A 327 -18.88 -21.40 3.38
N LEU A 328 -19.16 -20.17 3.82
CA LEU A 328 -18.14 -19.24 4.32
C LEU A 328 -17.47 -19.80 5.59
N TYR A 329 -16.30 -19.24 5.93
CA TYR A 329 -15.64 -19.51 7.21
C TYR A 329 -15.26 -18.16 7.85
N TYR A 330 -16.02 -17.73 8.85
CA TYR A 330 -15.73 -16.54 9.65
C TYR A 330 -15.39 -16.92 11.07
N GLY A 331 -14.13 -16.69 11.46
CA GLY A 331 -13.57 -17.13 12.72
C GLY A 331 -13.18 -15.99 13.65
N GLU A 332 -13.47 -16.12 14.94
CA GLU A 332 -12.94 -15.25 15.99
C GLU A 332 -12.19 -16.08 17.05
N TYR A 333 -10.98 -15.68 17.43
CA TYR A 333 -10.14 -16.38 18.40
C TYR A 333 -9.46 -15.41 19.37
N LEU A 334 -9.70 -15.56 20.68
CA LEU A 334 -9.04 -14.80 21.76
C LEU A 334 -8.98 -13.27 21.53
N ASN A 335 -10.02 -12.70 20.93
CA ASN A 335 -10.15 -11.26 20.80
C ASN A 335 -10.51 -10.62 22.15
N SER A 336 -10.12 -9.35 22.33
CA SER A 336 -10.42 -8.55 23.52
C SER A 336 -11.04 -7.20 23.14
N GLY A 337 -11.46 -6.41 24.12
CA GLY A 337 -12.13 -5.13 23.89
C GLY A 337 -13.65 -5.22 23.86
N ALA A 338 -14.31 -4.06 23.93
CA ALA A 338 -15.76 -3.96 24.14
C ALA A 338 -16.60 -4.54 22.99
N GLY A 339 -16.05 -4.64 21.77
CA GLY A 339 -16.70 -5.23 20.60
C GLY A 339 -16.44 -6.73 20.41
N ALA A 340 -15.56 -7.34 21.22
CA ALA A 340 -15.16 -8.74 21.05
C ALA A 340 -16.16 -9.77 21.59
N GLY A 341 -17.18 -9.36 22.35
CA GLY A 341 -18.16 -10.27 22.93
C GLY A 341 -18.95 -11.03 21.85
N THR A 342 -18.97 -12.37 21.94
CA THR A 342 -19.54 -13.25 20.90
C THR A 342 -20.98 -13.72 21.17
N SER A 343 -21.55 -13.40 22.34
CA SER A 343 -22.87 -13.91 22.78
C SER A 343 -24.06 -13.47 21.91
N LYS A 344 -23.88 -12.43 21.09
CA LYS A 344 -24.90 -11.87 20.19
C LYS A 344 -24.51 -11.95 18.71
N ARG A 345 -23.49 -12.74 18.38
CA ARG A 345 -23.04 -12.93 17.01
C ARG A 345 -24.11 -13.65 16.20
N VAL A 346 -23.99 -13.53 14.89
CA VAL A 346 -24.81 -14.28 13.92
C VAL A 346 -24.76 -15.79 14.20
N THR A 347 -25.84 -16.49 13.89
CA THR A 347 -25.99 -17.94 14.11
C THR A 347 -25.75 -18.75 12.83
N TRP A 348 -24.95 -18.23 11.90
CA TRP A 348 -24.70 -18.87 10.61
C TRP A 348 -23.83 -20.13 10.78
N PRO A 349 -24.06 -21.20 10.01
CA PRO A 349 -23.22 -22.39 10.07
C PRO A 349 -21.73 -22.11 9.79
N GLY A 350 -21.43 -21.17 8.89
CA GLY A 350 -20.06 -20.75 8.57
C GLY A 350 -19.42 -19.80 9.58
N TYR A 351 -20.13 -19.38 10.63
CA TYR A 351 -19.56 -18.58 11.71
C TYR A 351 -19.02 -19.48 12.83
N HIS A 352 -17.81 -19.20 13.28
CA HIS A 352 -17.09 -20.02 14.25
C HIS A 352 -16.46 -19.17 15.35
N ILE A 353 -16.84 -19.48 16.60
CA ILE A 353 -16.00 -19.15 17.75
C ILE A 353 -14.91 -20.22 17.80
N ILE A 354 -13.69 -19.86 17.41
CA ILE A 354 -12.57 -20.81 17.36
C ILE A 354 -12.17 -21.15 18.80
N LYS A 355 -12.18 -22.44 19.14
CA LYS A 355 -11.93 -22.91 20.52
C LYS A 355 -10.52 -23.43 20.76
N THR A 356 -9.79 -23.80 19.71
CA THR A 356 -8.48 -24.47 19.83
C THR A 356 -7.39 -23.68 19.14
N ALA A 357 -6.19 -23.71 19.71
CA ALA A 357 -4.99 -23.14 19.10
C ALA A 357 -4.65 -23.82 17.77
N ALA A 358 -4.90 -25.13 17.64
CA ALA A 358 -4.67 -25.87 16.40
C ALA A 358 -5.49 -25.33 15.22
N GLU A 359 -6.76 -24.98 15.45
CA GLU A 359 -7.61 -24.41 14.40
C GLU A 359 -7.21 -22.98 14.06
N ALA A 360 -6.96 -22.15 15.07
CA ALA A 360 -6.50 -20.77 14.87
C ALA A 360 -5.11 -20.71 14.17
N SER A 361 -4.23 -21.68 14.45
CA SER A 361 -2.87 -21.73 13.89
C SER A 361 -2.85 -21.82 12.37
N LYS A 362 -3.90 -22.38 11.73
CA LYS A 362 -4.04 -22.48 10.27
C LYS A 362 -4.01 -21.12 9.56
N PHE A 363 -4.29 -20.04 10.30
CA PHE A 363 -4.37 -18.68 9.77
C PHE A 363 -3.20 -17.79 10.20
N THR A 364 -2.15 -18.37 10.78
CA THR A 364 -0.93 -17.66 11.16
C THR A 364 -0.03 -17.41 9.95
N VAL A 365 1.00 -16.59 10.12
CA VAL A 365 1.99 -16.26 9.09
C VAL A 365 2.61 -17.52 8.46
N THR A 366 3.02 -18.48 9.29
CA THR A 366 3.65 -19.71 8.80
C THR A 366 2.66 -20.59 8.02
N GLN A 367 1.43 -20.74 8.48
CA GLN A 367 0.49 -21.68 7.86
C GLN A 367 -0.22 -21.11 6.64
N LEU A 368 -0.70 -19.87 6.71
CA LEU A 368 -1.49 -19.27 5.64
C LEU A 368 -0.63 -18.81 4.46
N ILE A 369 0.46 -18.10 4.75
CA ILE A 369 1.30 -17.44 3.73
C ILE A 369 2.72 -17.99 3.66
N GLN A 370 3.06 -19.03 4.44
CA GLN A 370 4.40 -19.64 4.47
C GLN A 370 5.50 -18.60 4.75
N GLY A 371 5.17 -17.58 5.56
CA GLY A 371 6.02 -16.40 5.78
C GLY A 371 7.36 -16.71 6.45
N ASN A 372 7.46 -17.82 7.17
CA ASN A 372 8.71 -18.31 7.76
C ASN A 372 9.81 -18.61 6.72
N VAL A 373 9.44 -18.77 5.44
CA VAL A 373 10.36 -19.03 4.33
C VAL A 373 10.87 -17.74 3.70
N TRP A 374 10.03 -16.70 3.57
CA TRP A 374 10.35 -15.53 2.75
C TRP A 374 10.45 -14.21 3.53
N LEU A 375 9.71 -14.03 4.64
CA LEU A 375 9.75 -12.78 5.39
C LEU A 375 11.11 -12.52 6.06
N LYS A 376 11.87 -13.57 6.36
CA LYS A 376 13.21 -13.45 6.99
C LYS A 376 14.18 -12.62 6.18
N ASN A 377 14.04 -12.62 4.85
CA ASN A 377 14.93 -11.90 3.95
C ASN A 377 14.53 -10.43 3.76
N THR A 378 13.35 -10.03 4.25
CA THR A 378 12.80 -8.67 4.06
C THR A 378 13.15 -7.69 5.18
N GLY A 379 13.72 -8.18 6.29
CA GLY A 379 14.01 -7.37 7.48
C GLY A 379 12.78 -6.94 8.30
N VAL A 380 11.55 -7.25 7.87
CA VAL A 380 10.33 -6.94 8.61
C VAL A 380 10.20 -7.79 9.87
N ALA A 381 9.69 -7.21 10.96
CA ALA A 381 9.34 -7.98 12.15
C ALA A 381 8.03 -8.75 11.93
N PHE A 382 8.02 -10.04 12.24
CA PHE A 382 6.82 -10.88 12.15
C PHE A 382 6.77 -11.90 13.27
N ILE A 383 5.56 -12.33 13.61
CA ILE A 383 5.30 -13.44 14.53
C ILE A 383 4.80 -14.61 13.68
N GLU A 384 5.51 -15.73 13.72
CA GLU A 384 5.26 -16.91 12.89
C GLU A 384 3.92 -17.60 13.20
N GLY A 385 3.57 -17.69 14.49
CA GLY A 385 2.43 -18.45 15.04
C GLY A 385 1.46 -17.61 15.88
N LEU A 386 0.76 -18.25 16.82
CA LEU A 386 -0.14 -17.61 17.80
C LEU A 386 0.61 -17.02 18.99
#